data_AF-A0A934JSR6-F1
#
_entry.id   AF-A0A934JSR6-F1
#
_cell.length_a   1.000
_cell.length_b   1.000
_cell.length_c   1.000
_cell.angle_alpha   90.00
_cell.angle_beta   90.00
_cell.angle_gamma   90.00
#
_symmetry.space_group_name_H-M   'P 1'
#
loop_
_entity.id
_entity.type
_entity.pdbx_description
1 polymer ?
#
loop_
_entity_poly.entity_id
_entity_poly.type
_entity_poly.pdbx_seq_one_letter_code
_entity_poly.pdbx_strand_id
1 'polypeptide(L)'
;MKLDEFSDFEIFFFSDVDYEQMTAQVEYKSEQVFQITMDEGIKNMKVIFFTEFVDTAFKPEYKMGDFMAVLNAASKSLSEYWEDE
;
A
#
# COMPACT_ATOMS: atom_id res chain seq x y z
N MET A 1 8.69 -5.43 2.61
CA MET A 1 9.78 -4.60 3.16
C MET A 1 9.29 -3.97 4.46
N LYS A 2 10.06 -4.06 5.55
CA LYS A 2 9.82 -3.27 6.77
C LYS A 2 10.55 -1.94 6.65
N LEU A 3 9.86 -0.85 6.91
CA LEU A 3 10.45 0.49 6.98
C LEU A 3 10.92 0.73 8.43
N ASP A 4 12.05 0.16 8.83
CA ASP A 4 12.68 0.48 10.13
C ASP A 4 13.29 1.90 10.01
N GLU A 5 12.99 2.91 10.84
CA GLU A 5 12.91 2.98 12.31
C GLU A 5 11.58 3.53 12.89
N PHE A 6 10.51 3.72 12.11
CA PHE A 6 9.41 4.59 12.58
C PHE A 6 7.98 4.15 12.37
N SER A 7 7.71 3.01 11.73
CA SER A 7 6.34 2.73 11.29
C SER A 7 5.92 1.33 11.68
N ASP A 8 4.77 1.19 12.37
CA ASP A 8 4.12 -0.11 12.53
C ASP A 8 3.56 -0.65 11.19
N PHE A 9 3.95 -0.03 10.06
CA PHE A 9 3.56 -0.46 8.73
C PHE A 9 4.51 -1.49 8.13
N GLU A 10 3.94 -2.40 7.36
CA GLU A 10 4.64 -3.40 6.56
C GLU A 10 4.09 -3.34 5.12
N ILE A 11 4.99 -3.47 4.13
CA ILE A 11 4.60 -3.47 2.70
C ILE A 11 4.89 -4.84 2.11
N PHE A 12 3.89 -5.45 1.48
CA PHE A 12 3.99 -6.71 0.75
C PHE A 12 3.67 -6.47 -0.72
N PHE A 13 4.45 -7.09 -1.61
CA PHE A 13 4.25 -6.98 -3.06
C PHE A 13 3.82 -8.33 -3.60
N PHE A 14 2.75 -8.36 -4.38
CA PHE A 14 2.24 -9.56 -5.03
C PHE A 14 1.38 -9.23 -6.25
N SER A 15 1.22 -10.21 -7.14
CA SER A 15 0.24 -10.17 -8.24
C SER A 15 -1.09 -10.68 -7.71
N ASP A 16 -1.99 -9.76 -7.34
CA ASP A 16 -3.34 -10.11 -6.94
C ASP A 16 -4.09 -10.77 -8.11
N VAL A 17 -5.05 -11.64 -7.82
CA VAL A 17 -5.89 -12.26 -8.85
C VAL A 17 -6.86 -11.26 -9.49
N ASP A 18 -7.19 -10.17 -8.77
CA ASP A 18 -8.12 -9.14 -9.22
C ASP A 18 -7.44 -8.04 -10.07
N TYR A 19 -6.11 -8.06 -10.19
CA TYR A 19 -5.32 -7.04 -10.88
C TYR A 19 -4.37 -7.64 -11.91
N GLU A 20 -4.21 -6.98 -13.05
CA GLU A 20 -3.28 -7.44 -14.08
C GLU A 20 -1.82 -7.14 -13.71
N GLN A 21 -1.59 -6.18 -12.82
CA GLN A 21 -0.29 -5.64 -12.50
C GLN A 21 0.12 -5.96 -11.06
N MET A 22 1.41 -5.79 -10.76
CA MET A 22 1.92 -5.89 -9.39
C MET A 22 1.16 -4.92 -8.47
N THR A 23 0.78 -5.40 -7.30
CA THR A 23 0.15 -4.61 -6.26
C THR A 23 1.02 -4.55 -5.02
N ALA A 24 0.87 -3.47 -4.25
CA ALA A 24 1.48 -3.32 -2.94
C ALA A 24 0.39 -3.29 -1.87
N GLN A 25 0.31 -4.34 -1.05
CA GLN A 25 -0.50 -4.34 0.16
C GLN A 25 0.27 -3.71 1.31
N VAL A 26 -0.42 -2.87 2.07
CA VAL A 26 0.10 -2.26 3.28
C VAL A 26 -0.68 -2.78 4.48
N GLU A 27 0.07 -3.24 5.46
CA GLU A 27 -0.44 -3.63 6.77
C GLU A 27 0.02 -2.64 7.84
N TYR A 28 -0.79 -2.40 8.87
CA TYR A 28 -0.43 -1.63 10.06
C TYR A 28 -0.68 -2.49 11.29
N LYS A 29 0.35 -2.79 12.09
CA LYS A 29 0.26 -3.73 13.23
C LYS A 29 -0.37 -5.08 12.84
N SER A 30 0.04 -5.61 11.68
CA SER A 30 -0.46 -6.87 11.10
C SER A 30 -1.93 -6.85 10.66
N GLU A 31 -2.58 -5.68 10.60
CA GLU A 31 -3.91 -5.52 10.03
C GLU A 31 -3.80 -4.94 8.61
N GLN A 32 -4.51 -5.53 7.66
CA GLN A 32 -4.58 -5.01 6.28
C GLN A 32 -5.36 -3.70 6.26
N VAL A 33 -4.71 -2.62 5.83
CA VAL A 33 -5.31 -1.28 5.88
C VAL A 33 -5.66 -0.74 4.50
N PHE A 34 -4.76 -0.92 3.54
CA PHE A 34 -4.98 -0.52 2.16
C PHE A 34 -4.02 -1.25 1.23
N GLN A 35 -4.31 -1.18 -0.07
CA GLN A 35 -3.42 -1.59 -1.14
C GLN A 35 -3.22 -0.48 -2.15
N ILE A 36 -2.15 -0.60 -2.94
CA ILE A 36 -1.85 0.26 -4.08
C ILE A 36 -1.79 -0.59 -5.34
N THR A 37 -2.57 -0.21 -6.34
CA THR A 37 -2.57 -0.81 -7.68
C THR A 37 -2.07 0.20 -8.71
N MET A 38 -1.47 -0.31 -9.78
CA MET A 38 -0.99 0.44 -10.94
C MET A 38 -1.65 0.01 -12.26
N ASP A 39 -2.77 -0.71 -12.22
CA ASP A 39 -3.48 -1.20 -13.42
C ASP A 39 -3.85 -0.09 -14.41
N GLU A 40 -4.07 1.14 -13.93
CA GLU A 40 -4.35 2.30 -14.80
C GLU A 40 -3.09 3.10 -15.18
N GLY A 41 -1.91 2.50 -14.97
CA GLY A 41 -0.58 3.05 -15.23
C GLY A 41 0.04 3.80 -14.06
N ILE A 42 1.37 3.94 -14.07
CA ILE A 42 2.17 4.57 -12.98
C ILE A 42 1.63 5.95 -12.55
N LYS A 43 1.18 6.78 -13.49
CA LYS A 43 0.68 8.14 -13.19
C LYS A 43 -0.72 8.16 -12.58
N ASN A 44 -1.43 7.03 -12.64
CA ASN A 44 -2.81 6.88 -12.15
C ASN A 44 -2.89 5.79 -11.07
N MET A 45 -1.80 5.54 -10.33
CA MET A 45 -1.82 4.62 -9.19
C MET A 45 -2.95 4.97 -8.22
N LYS A 46 -3.63 3.94 -7.71
CA LYS A 46 -4.77 4.09 -6.80
C LYS A 46 -4.46 3.47 -5.46
N VAL A 47 -4.81 4.19 -4.40
CA VAL A 47 -4.85 3.66 -3.03
C VAL A 47 -6.26 3.18 -2.73
N ILE A 48 -6.42 1.91 -2.41
CA ILE A 48 -7.70 1.26 -2.12
C ILE A 48 -7.69 0.87 -0.65
N PHE A 49 -8.56 1.49 0.14
CA PHE A 49 -8.70 1.18 1.56
C PHE A 49 -9.64 -0.01 1.76
N PHE A 50 -9.22 -0.96 2.59
CA PHE A 50 -10.08 -2.08 2.97
C PHE A 50 -11.06 -1.61 4.05
N THR A 51 -12.26 -1.23 3.64
CA THR A 51 -13.31 -0.75 4.56
C THR A 51 -14.36 -1.81 4.85
N GLU A 52 -14.34 -2.94 4.14
CA GLU A 52 -15.38 -3.96 4.18
C GLU A 52 -15.39 -4.79 5.48
N PHE A 53 -14.29 -4.76 6.24
CA PHE A 53 -14.12 -5.48 7.51
C PHE A 53 -13.95 -4.56 8.72
N VAL A 54 -14.17 -3.27 8.52
CA VAL A 54 -13.82 -2.24 9.47
C VAL A 54 -15.07 -1.84 10.26
N ASP A 55 -15.01 -2.00 11.59
CA ASP A 55 -16.05 -1.50 12.49
C ASP A 55 -16.33 -0.02 12.16
N THR A 56 -17.59 0.40 12.12
CA THR A 56 -17.99 1.81 11.96
C THR A 56 -17.34 2.76 12.96
N ALA A 57 -16.87 2.25 14.11
CA ALA A 57 -16.11 3.00 15.11
C ALA A 57 -14.59 3.04 14.86
N PHE A 58 -14.06 2.23 13.95
CA PHE A 58 -12.65 2.22 13.62
C PHE A 58 -12.29 3.49 12.84
N LYS A 59 -11.37 4.25 13.44
CA LYS A 59 -10.82 5.46 12.86
C LYS A 59 -9.34 5.21 12.61
N PRO A 60 -8.92 4.96 11.37
CA PRO A 60 -7.51 4.78 11.07
C PRO A 60 -6.79 6.11 11.31
N GLU A 61 -6.01 6.17 12.38
CA GLU A 61 -5.19 7.32 12.74
C GLU A 61 -3.72 6.93 12.69
N TYR A 62 -2.98 7.55 11.78
CA TYR A 62 -1.56 7.30 11.58
C TYR A 62 -0.78 8.59 11.71
N LYS A 63 0.48 8.50 12.13
CA LYS A 63 1.39 9.64 12.04
C LYS A 63 1.54 10.01 10.56
N MET A 64 1.30 11.27 10.23
CA MET A 64 1.30 11.76 8.84
C MET A 64 2.63 11.50 8.13
N GLY A 65 3.76 11.70 8.82
CA GLY A 65 5.09 11.44 8.27
C GLY A 65 5.28 9.98 7.87
N ASP A 66 4.88 9.05 8.74
CA ASP A 66 5.02 7.61 8.52
C ASP A 66 4.12 7.15 7.38
N PHE A 67 2.87 7.63 7.33
CA PHE A 67 1.95 7.30 6.25
C PHE A 67 2.45 7.81 4.88
N MET A 68 2.95 9.04 4.81
CA MET A 68 3.55 9.56 3.58
C MET A 68 4.80 8.77 3.17
N ALA A 69 5.64 8.38 4.13
CA ALA A 69 6.83 7.58 3.85
C ALA A 69 6.46 6.22 3.24
N VAL A 70 5.43 5.56 3.77
CA VAL A 70 4.91 4.29 3.24
C VAL A 70 4.37 4.46 1.82
N LEU A 71 3.53 5.47 1.57
CA LEU A 71 3.00 5.73 0.23
C LEU A 71 4.12 6.01 -0.79
N ASN A 72 5.12 6.81 -0.40
CA ASN A 72 6.26 7.13 -1.27
C ASN A 72 7.12 5.88 -1.54
N ALA A 73 7.38 5.05 -0.53
CA ALA A 73 8.15 3.83 -0.68
C ALA A 73 7.44 2.83 -1.61
N ALA A 74 6.15 2.56 -1.36
CA ALA A 74 5.37 1.64 -2.16
C ALA A 74 5.24 2.12 -3.62
N SER A 75 4.92 3.39 -3.84
CA SER A 75 4.79 3.96 -5.19
C SER A 75 6.11 3.91 -5.96
N LYS A 76 7.24 4.21 -5.30
CA LYS A 76 8.55 4.11 -5.91
C LYS A 76 8.86 2.67 -6.34
N SER A 77 8.69 1.70 -5.44
CA SER A 77 8.96 0.29 -5.75
C SER A 77 8.07 -0.24 -6.87
N LEU A 78 6.77 0.09 -6.87
CA LEU A 78 5.87 -0.30 -7.97
C LEU A 78 6.29 0.31 -9.31
N SER A 79 6.75 1.56 -9.31
CA SER A 79 7.22 2.22 -10.53
C SER A 79 8.49 1.56 -11.07
N GLU A 80 9.40 1.14 -10.19
CA GLU A 80 10.62 0.40 -10.56
C GLU A 80 10.27 -0.97 -11.19
N TYR A 81 9.24 -1.67 -10.68
CA TYR A 81 8.77 -2.92 -11.29
C TYR A 81 8.18 -2.73 -12.69
N TRP A 82 7.45 -1.64 -12.92
CA TRP A 82 6.82 -1.37 -14.22
C TRP A 82 7.85 -1.06 -15.32
N GLU A 83 8.99 -0.44 -14.99
CA GLU A 83 10.06 -0.18 -15.98
C GLU A 83 10.74 -1.47 -16.48
N ASP A 84 10.58 -2.59 -15.75
CA ASP A 84 11.12 -3.90 -16.11
C ASP A 84 10.14 -4.76 -16.96
N GLU A 85 8.91 -4.30 -17.23
CA GLU A 85 7.94 -4.91 -18.17
C GLU A 85 7.97 -4.30 -19.59
#